data_AF-A0A963EQT8-F1
#
_entry.id   AF-A0A963EQT8-F1
#
_cell.length_a   1.000
_cell.length_b   1.000
_cell.length_c   1.000
_cell.angle_alpha   90.00
_cell.angle_beta   90.00
_cell.angle_gamma   90.00
#
_symmetry.space_group_name_H-M   'P 1'
#
loop_
_entity.id
_entity.type
_entity.pdbx_description
1 polymer ?
#
loop_
_entity_poly.entity_id
_entity_poly.type
_entity_poly.pdbx_seq_one_letter_code
_entity_poly.pdbx_strand_id
1 'polypeptide(L)'
;MRSPRDFFKPLALGAPEPLRDIPVRPSRMIHFFDPSNPKMADKAPSIASKVDILLGNMEDAVAIDNKEAAREGLINIARDNDFGDTQLWTRVNSLDSPWFLDDVTRIVTEV
;
A
#
# COMPACT_ATOMS: atom_id res chain seq x y z
N MET A 1 5.55 4.79 -25.63
CA MET A 1 6.45 3.66 -25.32
C MET A 1 7.87 4.20 -25.19
N ARG A 2 8.65 3.80 -24.18
CA ARG A 2 10.03 4.29 -23.94
C ARG A 2 11.05 3.36 -24.61
N SER A 3 12.23 3.89 -24.97
CA SER A 3 13.33 3.06 -25.50
C SER A 3 13.90 2.15 -24.40
N PRO A 4 14.50 0.99 -24.74
CA PRO A 4 15.18 0.14 -23.74
C PRO A 4 16.26 0.88 -22.94
N ARG A 5 16.96 1.83 -23.59
CA ARG A 5 17.98 2.66 -22.95
C ARG A 5 17.42 3.61 -21.89
N ASP A 6 16.19 4.09 -22.09
CA ASP A 6 15.55 5.07 -21.20
C ASP A 6 14.56 4.44 -20.21
N PHE A 7 14.22 3.16 -20.40
CA PHE A 7 13.21 2.47 -19.61
C PHE A 7 13.58 2.39 -18.11
N PHE A 8 14.84 2.06 -17.81
CA PHE A 8 15.36 1.92 -16.44
C PHE A 8 16.00 3.20 -15.88
N LYS A 9 15.74 4.37 -16.47
CA LYS A 9 16.21 5.64 -15.89
C LYS A 9 15.22 6.15 -14.83
N PRO A 10 15.70 6.62 -13.66
CA PRO A 10 14.87 7.33 -12.70
C PRO A 10 14.09 8.48 -13.35
N LEU A 11 12.84 8.69 -12.92
CA LEU A 11 11.95 9.72 -13.47
C LEU A 11 12.09 11.09 -12.80
N ALA A 12 12.73 11.14 -11.63
CA ALA A 12 13.00 12.36 -10.89
C ALA A 12 14.40 12.30 -10.28
N LEU A 13 15.01 13.46 -10.05
CA LEU A 13 16.28 13.55 -9.34
C LEU A 13 16.09 13.04 -7.90
N GLY A 14 16.96 12.12 -7.48
CA GLY A 14 16.91 11.49 -6.16
C GLY A 14 15.92 10.33 -6.03
N ALA A 15 15.13 10.02 -7.08
CA ALA A 15 14.33 8.81 -7.09
C ALA A 15 15.23 7.57 -7.16
N PRO A 16 14.84 6.44 -6.53
CA PRO A 16 15.62 5.20 -6.58
C PRO A 16 15.74 4.66 -8.00
N GLU A 17 16.79 3.89 -8.24
CA GLU A 17 16.98 3.17 -9.50
C GLU A 17 15.84 2.16 -9.71
N PRO A 18 15.16 2.16 -10.88
CA PRO A 18 14.15 1.17 -11.18
C PRO A 18 14.69 -0.27 -11.10
N LEU A 19 13.92 -1.16 -10.47
CA LEU A 19 14.26 -2.58 -10.40
C LEU A 19 14.29 -3.21 -11.81
N ARG A 20 15.25 -4.11 -12.02
CA ARG A 20 15.40 -4.87 -13.27
C ARG A 20 14.72 -6.23 -13.24
N ASP A 21 14.52 -6.76 -12.05
CA ASP A 21 13.87 -8.04 -11.78
C ASP A 21 12.85 -7.86 -10.66
N ILE A 22 11.80 -8.69 -10.66
CA ILE A 22 10.79 -8.70 -9.60
C ILE A 22 11.38 -9.43 -8.38
N PRO A 23 11.33 -8.85 -7.17
CA PRO A 23 11.79 -9.52 -5.96
C PRO A 23 11.06 -10.85 -5.75
N VAL A 24 11.82 -11.93 -5.51
CA VAL A 24 11.25 -13.27 -5.29
C VAL A 24 10.85 -13.42 -3.83
N ARG A 25 9.57 -13.16 -3.54
CA ARG A 25 8.93 -13.40 -2.23
C ARG A 25 7.66 -14.22 -2.43
N PRO A 26 7.22 -15.01 -1.43
CA PRO A 26 5.91 -15.68 -1.50
C PRO A 26 4.79 -14.66 -1.73
N SER A 27 3.82 -15.01 -2.58
CA SER A 27 2.66 -14.19 -2.94
C SER A 27 1.40 -15.05 -3.10
N ARG A 28 1.25 -16.08 -2.27
CA ARG A 28 0.19 -17.10 -2.35
C ARG A 28 -1.13 -16.60 -1.77
N MET A 29 -1.06 -15.64 -0.83
CA MET A 29 -2.22 -15.06 -0.16
C MET A 29 -2.09 -13.53 -0.04
N ILE A 30 -2.99 -12.82 -0.71
CA ILE A 30 -3.18 -11.38 -0.58
C ILE A 30 -4.40 -11.16 0.31
N HIS A 31 -4.18 -10.76 1.57
CA HIS A 31 -5.24 -10.56 2.53
C HIS A 31 -5.68 -9.08 2.55
N PHE A 32 -6.86 -8.82 2.03
CA PHE A 32 -7.50 -7.51 2.08
C PHE A 32 -8.07 -7.25 3.46
N PHE A 33 -7.88 -6.03 3.98
CA PHE A 33 -8.59 -5.53 5.15
C PHE A 33 -8.98 -4.07 4.96
N ASP A 34 -10.01 -3.63 5.69
CA ASP A 34 -10.42 -2.22 5.75
C ASP A 34 -9.65 -1.53 6.89
N PRO A 35 -8.73 -0.59 6.59
CA PRO A 35 -7.96 0.10 7.61
C PRO A 35 -8.80 1.08 8.46
N SER A 36 -9.97 1.50 7.97
CA SER A 36 -10.87 2.36 8.73
C SER A 36 -11.65 1.61 9.82
N ASN A 37 -11.67 0.28 9.76
CA ASN A 37 -12.35 -0.56 10.74
C ASN A 37 -11.43 -0.86 11.94
N PRO A 38 -11.69 -0.30 13.14
CA PRO A 38 -10.79 -0.43 14.28
C PRO A 38 -10.54 -1.89 14.68
N LYS A 39 -11.56 -2.75 14.57
CA LYS A 39 -11.45 -4.18 14.93
C LYS A 39 -10.55 -4.96 13.96
N MET A 40 -10.46 -4.52 12.70
CA MET A 40 -9.56 -5.12 11.72
C MET A 40 -8.15 -4.54 11.85
N ALA A 41 -8.04 -3.23 12.04
CA ALA A 41 -6.78 -2.53 12.30
C ALA A 41 -6.02 -3.15 13.48
N ASP A 42 -6.68 -3.34 14.62
CA ASP A 42 -6.08 -3.95 15.83
C ASP A 42 -5.55 -5.37 15.58
N LYS A 43 -6.12 -6.08 14.61
CA LYS A 43 -5.75 -7.46 14.27
C LYS A 43 -4.69 -7.54 13.17
N ALA A 44 -4.41 -6.45 12.46
CA ALA A 44 -3.50 -6.41 11.33
C ALA A 44 -2.14 -7.08 11.63
N PRO A 45 -1.47 -6.85 12.79
CA PRO A 45 -0.17 -7.46 13.07
C PRO A 45 -0.28 -8.98 13.24
N SER A 46 -1.33 -9.44 13.92
CA SER A 46 -1.59 -10.87 14.12
C SER A 46 -1.92 -11.59 12.81
N ILE A 47 -2.53 -10.89 11.85
CA ILE A 47 -2.84 -11.42 10.52
C ILE A 47 -1.58 -11.42 9.65
N ALA A 48 -0.75 -10.38 9.72
CA ALA A 48 0.48 -10.26 8.95
C ALA A 48 1.34 -11.53 9.06
N SER A 49 1.56 -12.02 10.28
CA SER A 49 2.33 -13.26 10.54
C SER A 49 1.79 -14.55 9.89
N LYS A 50 0.60 -14.53 9.29
CA LYS A 50 -0.08 -15.70 8.70
C LYS A 50 -0.27 -15.59 7.19
N VAL A 51 0.10 -14.46 6.59
CA VAL A 51 -0.16 -14.15 5.18
C VAL A 51 1.12 -13.70 4.51
N ASP A 52 1.18 -13.90 3.18
CA ASP A 52 2.33 -13.48 2.40
C ASP A 52 2.29 -11.96 2.12
N ILE A 53 1.09 -11.44 1.87
CA ILE A 53 0.82 -10.03 1.58
C ILE A 53 -0.38 -9.58 2.42
N LEU A 54 -0.20 -8.51 3.20
CA LEU A 54 -1.27 -7.79 3.88
C LEU A 54 -1.59 -6.53 3.06
N LEU A 55 -2.84 -6.36 2.66
CA LEU A 55 -3.27 -5.28 1.77
C LEU A 55 -4.32 -4.39 2.42
N GLY A 56 -3.95 -3.15 2.71
CA GLY A 56 -4.88 -2.11 3.17
C GLY A 56 -5.74 -1.60 2.02
N ASN A 57 -7.04 -1.78 2.11
CA ASN A 57 -7.97 -1.38 1.05
C ASN A 57 -8.53 0.02 1.30
N MET A 58 -8.47 0.91 0.31
CA MET A 58 -9.05 2.26 0.38
C MET A 58 -10.11 2.52 -0.70
N GLU A 59 -10.34 1.57 -1.61
CA GLU A 59 -11.23 1.72 -2.77
C GLU A 59 -12.60 1.06 -2.53
N ASP A 60 -13.01 0.09 -3.35
CA ASP A 60 -14.31 -0.56 -3.25
C ASP A 60 -14.51 -1.19 -1.88
N ALA A 61 -15.76 -1.21 -1.42
CA ALA A 61 -16.15 -1.67 -0.07
C ALA A 61 -15.66 -0.79 1.09
N VAL A 62 -15.03 0.35 0.83
CA VAL A 62 -14.81 1.42 1.81
C VAL A 62 -15.83 2.54 1.56
N ALA A 63 -16.64 2.86 2.56
CA ALA A 63 -17.63 3.92 2.47
C ALA A 63 -16.95 5.28 2.16
N ILE A 64 -17.67 6.14 1.44
CA ILE A 64 -17.18 7.49 1.05
C ILE A 64 -16.72 8.28 2.28
N ASP A 65 -17.51 8.28 3.35
CA ASP A 65 -17.20 8.99 4.61
C ASP A 65 -15.98 8.42 5.34
N ASN A 66 -15.56 7.20 4.99
CA ASN A 66 -14.44 6.51 5.62
C ASN A 66 -13.14 6.57 4.80
N LYS A 67 -13.12 7.24 3.64
CA LYS A 67 -11.94 7.26 2.75
C LYS A 67 -10.72 7.87 3.44
N GLU A 68 -10.90 9.00 4.12
CA GLU A 68 -9.83 9.64 4.89
C GLU A 68 -9.43 8.77 6.09
N ALA A 69 -10.41 8.21 6.81
CA ALA A 69 -10.14 7.33 7.94
C ALA A 69 -9.37 6.06 7.54
N ALA A 70 -9.63 5.50 6.34
CA ALA A 70 -8.89 4.36 5.82
C ALA A 70 -7.44 4.72 5.49
N ARG A 71 -7.21 5.94 4.97
CA ARG A 71 -5.85 6.44 4.73
C ARG A 71 -5.07 6.62 6.03
N GLU A 72 -5.64 7.33 7.00
CA GLU A 72 -5.01 7.51 8.32
C GLU A 72 -4.77 6.18 9.01
N GLY A 73 -5.77 5.28 8.97
CA GLY A 73 -5.67 3.95 9.57
C GLY A 73 -4.51 3.16 8.97
N LEU A 74 -4.35 3.18 7.65
CA LEU A 74 -3.24 2.49 6.99
C LEU A 74 -1.88 3.10 7.34
N ILE A 75 -1.75 4.43 7.37
CA ILE A 75 -0.51 5.11 7.76
C ILE A 75 -0.10 4.72 9.19
N ASN A 76 -1.04 4.78 10.13
CA ASN A 76 -0.77 4.41 11.53
C ASN A 76 -0.37 2.94 11.65
N ILE A 77 -1.12 2.03 11.02
CA ILE A 77 -0.79 0.60 11.02
C ILE A 77 0.61 0.36 10.45
N ALA A 78 0.98 1.05 9.38
CA ALA A 78 2.26 0.86 8.73
C ALA A 78 3.44 1.38 9.57
N ARG A 79 3.26 2.50 10.27
CA ARG A 79 4.30 3.12 11.11
C ARG A 79 4.47 2.42 12.45
N ASP A 80 3.38 1.89 13.01
CA ASP A 80 3.35 1.37 14.38
C ASP A 80 3.67 -0.13 14.46
N ASN A 81 3.82 -0.81 13.32
CA ASN A 81 3.99 -2.27 13.29
C ASN A 81 5.16 -2.72 12.41
N ASP A 82 5.82 -3.80 12.84
CA ASP A 82 6.79 -4.54 12.04
C ASP A 82 6.11 -5.75 11.39
N PHE A 83 6.17 -5.83 10.06
CA PHE A 83 5.57 -6.92 9.27
C PHE A 83 6.53 -8.08 9.02
N GLY A 84 7.80 -7.96 9.40
CA GLY A 84 8.83 -8.98 9.15
C GLY A 84 8.94 -9.33 7.66
N ASP A 85 8.68 -10.59 7.32
CA ASP A 85 8.73 -11.07 5.94
C ASP A 85 7.45 -10.79 5.13
N THR A 86 6.36 -10.42 5.80
CA THR A 86 5.08 -10.13 5.16
C THR A 86 5.15 -8.82 4.39
N GLN A 87 4.69 -8.83 3.15
CA GLN A 87 4.68 -7.64 2.32
C GLN A 87 3.48 -6.75 2.69
N LEU A 88 3.71 -5.45 2.81
CA LEU A 88 2.65 -4.46 3.00
C LEU A 88 2.27 -3.86 1.64
N TRP A 89 1.03 -4.06 1.22
CA TRP A 89 0.46 -3.51 0.00
C TRP A 89 -0.71 -2.59 0.33
N THR A 90 -1.12 -1.77 -0.63
CA THR A 90 -2.34 -0.99 -0.53
C THR A 90 -3.06 -0.89 -1.87
N ARG A 91 -4.40 -0.90 -1.83
CA ARG A 91 -5.23 -0.57 -2.98
C ARG A 91 -5.77 0.85 -2.80
N VAL A 92 -5.16 1.78 -3.50
CA VAL A 92 -5.57 3.19 -3.57
C VAL A 92 -6.85 3.36 -4.39
N ASN A 93 -7.51 4.51 -4.24
CA ASN A 93 -8.70 4.85 -5.02
C ASN A 93 -8.39 5.04 -6.52
N SER A 94 -9.44 5.06 -7.35
CA SER A 94 -9.31 5.28 -8.79
C SER A 94 -8.71 6.66 -9.13
N LEU A 95 -8.00 6.74 -10.27
CA LEU A 95 -7.32 7.96 -10.75
C LEU A 95 -8.25 9.16 -10.97
N ASP A 96 -9.53 8.92 -11.21
CA ASP A 96 -10.58 9.92 -11.43
C ASP A 96 -11.33 10.31 -10.13
N SER A 97 -11.00 9.67 -9.01
CA SER A 97 -11.60 9.96 -7.72
C SER A 97 -10.97 11.20 -7.06
N PRO A 98 -11.68 11.87 -6.14
CA PRO A 98 -11.12 12.99 -5.39
C PRO A 98 -10.06 12.55 -4.36
N TRP A 99 -9.87 11.24 -4.11
CA TRP A 99 -9.00 10.73 -3.03
C TRP A 99 -7.62 10.25 -3.51
N PHE A 100 -7.47 9.87 -4.78
CA PHE A 100 -6.26 9.20 -5.28
C PHE A 100 -4.97 10.00 -5.05
N LEU A 101 -5.00 11.31 -5.30
CA LEU A 101 -3.82 12.15 -5.16
C LEU A 101 -3.29 12.14 -3.72
N ASP A 102 -4.19 12.25 -2.74
CA ASP A 102 -3.84 12.20 -1.33
C ASP A 102 -3.44 10.79 -0.90
N ASP A 103 -4.10 9.75 -1.42
CA ASP A 103 -3.73 8.36 -1.14
C ASP A 103 -2.27 8.11 -1.50
N VAL A 104 -1.85 8.45 -2.72
CA VAL A 104 -0.47 8.22 -3.18
C VAL A 104 0.51 9.12 -2.45
N THR A 105 0.22 10.42 -2.38
CA THR A 105 1.17 11.40 -1.83
C THR A 105 1.44 11.09 -0.36
N ARG A 106 0.39 10.89 0.44
CA ARG A 106 0.53 10.70 1.87
C ARG A 106 1.12 9.35 2.22
N ILE A 107 0.66 8.27 1.59
CA ILE A 107 1.22 6.93 1.85
C ILE A 107 2.71 6.89 1.53
N VAL A 108 3.15 7.41 0.37
CA VAL A 108 4.56 7.35 -0.03
C VAL A 108 5.46 8.23 0.85
N THR A 109 4.95 9.34 1.40
CA THR A 109 5.75 10.26 2.22
C THR A 109 5.72 9.95 3.72
N GLU A 110 4.72 9.19 4.19
CA GLU A 110 4.49 8.98 5.63
C GLU A 110 4.74 7.54 6.11
N VAL A 111 4.89 6.58 5.19
CA VAL A 111 5.18 5.15 5.44
C VAL A 111 6.56 4.79 4.93
#